data_AF-A0AA95BVN0-F1
#
_entry.id   AF-A0AA95BVN0-F1
#
_cell.length_a   1.000
_cell.length_b   1.000
_cell.length_c   1.000
_cell.angle_alpha   90.00
_cell.angle_beta   90.00
_cell.angle_gamma   90.00
#
_symmetry.space_group_name_H-M   'P 1'
#
loop_
_entity.id
_entity.type
_entity.pdbx_description
1 polymer ?
#
loop_
_entity_poly.entity_id
_entity_poly.type
_entity_poly.pdbx_seq_one_letter_code
_entity_poly.pdbx_strand_id
1 'polypeptide(L)'
;MERIIRNHLEPTKELYALALQTGEVTLPLGGKYPHVTYPVPGGTETPISNVWIVNGNYMGKTYECHGCDSCMKCYQDAGLITYNIVRRDSTSVRSTVCLTEKGKQYLIERHISGFHPIINAWRRREQLEVVLVAKEKFDLEIHPSDTTEIYHCKVHRKLEITPFIEALGATGKENQPDYVRKLRVDLNNKEYPMVTYIEMEP
;
A
#
# COMPACT_ATOMS: atom_id res chain seq x y z
N MET A 1 2.51 12.48 -25.10
CA MET A 1 3.10 12.99 -23.84
C MET A 1 2.68 12.15 -22.64
N GLU A 2 1.39 12.09 -22.31
CA GLU A 2 0.88 11.35 -21.15
C GLU A 2 1.40 9.91 -21.04
N ARG A 3 1.38 9.13 -22.13
CA ARG A 3 1.93 7.75 -22.15
C ARG A 3 3.40 7.67 -21.75
N ILE A 4 4.23 8.63 -22.17
CA ILE A 4 5.67 8.66 -21.85
C ILE A 4 5.85 8.85 -20.35
N ILE A 5 5.13 9.82 -19.77
CA ILE A 5 5.20 10.13 -18.34
C ILE A 5 4.65 8.98 -17.51
N ARG A 6 3.53 8.38 -17.92
CA ARG A 6 2.97 7.19 -17.25
C ARG A 6 3.96 6.02 -17.27
N ASN A 7 4.61 5.75 -18.40
CA ASN A 7 5.62 4.69 -18.49
C ASN A 7 6.86 4.98 -17.65
N HIS A 8 7.24 6.26 -17.48
CA HIS A 8 8.33 6.67 -16.61
C HIS A 8 7.97 6.52 -15.12
N LEU A 9 6.72 6.82 -14.76
CA LEU A 9 6.25 6.78 -13.37
C LEU A 9 5.84 5.38 -12.90
N GLU A 10 5.36 4.50 -13.79
CA GLU A 10 4.85 3.17 -13.42
C GLU A 10 5.85 2.33 -12.61
N PRO A 11 7.15 2.27 -12.96
CA PRO A 11 8.15 1.54 -12.17
C PRO A 11 8.42 2.15 -10.79
N THR A 12 8.07 3.42 -10.59
CA THR A 12 8.27 4.14 -9.33
C THR A 12 7.06 4.06 -8.39
N LYS A 13 5.95 3.45 -8.86
CA LYS A 13 4.73 3.37 -8.05
C LYS A 13 4.94 2.48 -6.84
N GLU A 14 4.64 3.03 -5.68
CA GLU A 14 4.65 2.28 -4.44
C GLU A 14 3.37 1.46 -4.24
N LEU A 15 3.55 0.26 -3.68
CA LEU A 15 2.46 -0.60 -3.21
C LEU A 15 2.60 -0.78 -1.70
N TYR A 16 1.46 -0.73 -1.03
CA TYR A 16 1.39 -0.79 0.42
C TYR A 16 0.70 -2.09 0.78
N ALA A 17 1.28 -2.86 1.71
CA ALA A 17 0.71 -4.13 2.11
C ALA A 17 0.61 -4.28 3.64
N LEU A 18 -0.15 -5.28 4.06
CA LEU A 18 -0.25 -5.76 5.42
C LEU A 18 0.09 -7.25 5.43
N ALA A 19 0.91 -7.69 6.37
CA ALA A 19 1.07 -9.11 6.68
C ALA A 19 -0.06 -9.52 7.64
N LEU A 20 -0.97 -10.36 7.16
CA LEU A 20 -2.11 -10.86 7.91
C LEU A 20 -1.85 -12.31 8.31
N GLN A 21 -1.85 -12.59 9.61
CA GLN A 21 -1.80 -13.96 10.11
C GLN A 21 -3.18 -14.61 9.98
N THR A 22 -3.21 -15.79 9.36
CA THR A 22 -4.38 -16.64 9.15
C THR A 22 -4.22 -17.95 9.93
N GLY A 23 -5.27 -18.76 9.99
CA GLY A 23 -5.31 -19.95 10.83
C GLY A 23 -5.61 -19.64 12.30
N GLU A 24 -5.09 -20.44 13.21
CA GLU A 24 -5.28 -20.21 14.65
C GLU A 24 -4.32 -19.14 15.18
N VAL A 25 -4.88 -18.08 15.75
CA VAL A 25 -4.14 -16.92 16.22
C VAL A 25 -4.55 -16.55 17.64
N THR A 26 -3.59 -15.99 18.40
CA THR A 26 -3.84 -15.37 19.71
C THR A 26 -3.58 -13.88 19.59
N LEU A 27 -4.62 -13.09 19.80
CA LEU A 27 -4.64 -11.67 19.52
C LEU A 27 -4.84 -10.87 20.82
N PRO A 28 -4.19 -9.72 20.99
CA PRO A 28 -4.48 -8.84 22.12
C PRO A 28 -5.90 -8.27 22.02
N LEU A 29 -6.51 -7.97 23.17
CA LEU A 29 -7.73 -7.17 23.20
C LEU A 29 -7.44 -5.76 22.65
N GLY A 30 -8.40 -5.18 21.92
CA GLY A 30 -8.27 -3.85 21.30
C GLY A 30 -8.00 -2.73 22.32
N GLY A 31 -7.37 -1.64 21.87
CA GLY A 31 -7.11 -0.45 22.70
C GLY A 31 -5.83 -0.45 23.54
N LYS A 32 -5.06 -1.54 23.57
CA LYS A 32 -3.80 -1.64 24.33
C LYS A 32 -2.53 -1.32 23.53
N TYR A 33 -2.57 -1.46 22.20
CA TYR A 33 -1.44 -1.20 21.30
C TYR A 33 -1.89 -0.23 20.20
N PRO A 34 -1.00 0.62 19.67
CA PRO A 34 -1.32 1.50 18.56
C PRO A 34 -1.87 0.68 17.40
N HIS A 35 -3.03 1.09 16.91
CA HIS A 35 -3.63 0.53 15.71
C HIS A 35 -2.82 0.95 14.49
N VAL A 36 -2.95 0.24 13.37
CA VAL A 36 -2.48 0.74 12.09
C VAL A 36 -3.27 2.00 11.79
N THR A 37 -2.67 3.15 12.08
CA THR A 37 -3.06 4.42 11.50
C THR A 37 -2.53 4.35 10.07
N TYR A 38 -3.46 4.32 9.12
CA TYR A 38 -3.24 4.43 7.68
C TYR A 38 -1.99 5.25 7.29
N PRO A 39 -1.36 4.97 6.13
CA PRO A 39 -0.28 5.82 5.64
C PRO A 39 -0.79 7.27 5.53
N VAL A 40 -0.13 8.18 6.26
CA VAL A 40 -0.55 9.60 6.32
C VAL A 40 0.10 10.36 5.15
N PRO A 41 -0.64 11.24 4.47
CA PRO A 41 -0.10 12.31 3.63
C PRO A 41 1.03 13.09 4.33
N GLY A 42 2.21 13.22 3.70
CA GLY A 42 3.22 14.22 4.09
C GLY A 42 4.34 13.79 5.06
N GLY A 43 5.19 12.83 4.67
CA GLY A 43 6.41 12.49 5.43
C GLY A 43 7.66 12.42 4.56
N THR A 44 8.35 13.53 4.35
CA THR A 44 9.74 13.53 3.85
C THR A 44 10.74 12.98 4.88
N GLU A 45 10.34 12.84 6.15
CA GLU A 45 11.19 12.37 7.26
C GLU A 45 10.87 10.96 7.78
N THR A 46 10.04 10.20 7.08
CA THR A 46 10.04 8.75 7.27
C THR A 46 9.97 8.15 5.88
N PRO A 47 11.08 7.61 5.33
CA PRO A 47 10.98 6.94 4.05
C PRO A 47 9.93 5.84 4.19
N ILE A 48 8.93 5.89 3.32
CA ILE A 48 7.70 5.08 3.32
C ILE A 48 8.00 3.65 2.80
N SER A 49 9.23 3.22 2.99
CA SER A 49 9.78 1.91 2.70
C SER A 49 9.33 0.86 3.73
N ASN A 50 8.03 0.58 3.87
CA ASN A 50 7.50 -0.44 4.81
C ASN A 50 6.34 -1.29 4.25
N VAL A 51 6.61 -2.08 3.21
CA VAL A 51 6.55 -3.56 3.23
C VAL A 51 7.57 -4.07 2.22
N TRP A 52 8.67 -4.67 2.68
CA TRP A 52 9.67 -5.27 1.80
C TRP A 52 9.59 -6.79 1.85
N ILE A 53 9.59 -7.41 0.68
CA ILE A 53 9.70 -8.85 0.50
C ILE A 53 11.02 -9.10 -0.22
N VAL A 54 11.80 -10.01 0.36
CA VAL A 54 13.25 -9.90 0.47
C VAL A 54 13.99 -10.74 -0.57
N ASN A 55 14.92 -10.12 -1.31
CA ASN A 55 16.20 -10.76 -1.59
C ASN A 55 17.35 -9.77 -1.30
N GLY A 56 17.51 -9.44 -0.01
CA GLY A 56 18.61 -8.62 0.51
C GLY A 56 18.23 -7.67 1.65
N ASN A 57 17.79 -8.23 2.79
CA ASN A 57 17.77 -7.69 4.15
C ASN A 57 17.52 -6.19 4.42
N TYR A 58 16.35 -5.85 4.96
CA TYR A 58 16.10 -5.20 6.27
C TYR A 58 14.61 -4.82 6.37
N MET A 59 13.95 -5.17 7.47
CA MET A 59 12.56 -4.78 7.78
C MET A 59 12.59 -3.44 8.53
N GLY A 60 12.09 -2.37 7.92
CA GLY A 60 11.72 -1.15 8.64
C GLY A 60 10.42 -1.34 9.43
N LYS A 61 9.88 -0.24 9.99
CA LYS A 61 8.63 -0.22 10.77
C LYS A 61 7.45 -0.79 9.96
N THR A 62 7.24 -2.09 10.08
CA THR A 62 5.94 -2.71 9.88
C THR A 62 4.94 -1.91 10.71
N TYR A 63 3.91 -1.35 10.07
CA TYR A 63 2.69 -1.02 10.79
C TYR A 63 2.06 -2.36 11.16
N GLU A 64 2.64 -3.00 12.18
CA GLU A 64 2.10 -4.21 12.78
C GLU A 64 0.79 -3.79 13.40
N CYS A 65 -0.29 -3.95 12.65
CA CYS A 65 -1.49 -4.37 13.33
C CYS A 65 -1.07 -5.69 13.98
N HIS A 66 -0.88 -5.71 15.30
CA HIS A 66 -0.78 -6.98 16.05
C HIS A 66 -2.11 -7.77 15.98
N GLY A 67 -2.91 -7.54 14.94
CA GLY A 67 -4.15 -8.23 14.66
C GLY A 67 -5.14 -8.14 15.80
N CYS A 68 -5.23 -7.02 16.52
CA CYS A 68 -6.08 -7.01 17.72
C CYS A 68 -7.53 -7.41 17.39
N ASP A 69 -8.25 -7.91 18.40
CA ASP A 69 -9.65 -8.35 18.28
C ASP A 69 -10.55 -7.30 17.60
N SER A 70 -10.29 -6.00 17.85
CA SER A 70 -11.05 -4.91 17.21
C SER A 70 -10.79 -4.81 15.71
N CYS A 71 -9.54 -4.93 15.26
CA CYS A 71 -9.21 -4.85 13.83
C CYS A 71 -9.78 -6.06 13.08
N MET A 72 -9.72 -7.26 13.66
CA MET A 72 -10.30 -8.45 13.05
C MET A 72 -11.82 -8.35 12.92
N LYS A 73 -12.50 -7.77 13.91
CA LYS A 73 -13.94 -7.48 13.80
C LYS A 73 -14.24 -6.49 12.68
N CYS A 74 -13.49 -5.39 12.58
CA CYS A 74 -13.64 -4.44 11.47
C CYS A 74 -13.49 -5.12 10.10
N TYR A 75 -12.47 -5.97 9.93
CA TYR A 75 -12.26 -6.70 8.69
C TYR A 75 -13.37 -7.73 8.42
N GLN A 76 -13.89 -8.37 9.47
CA GLN A 76 -15.01 -9.30 9.39
C GLN A 76 -16.30 -8.60 8.99
N ASP A 77 -16.62 -7.46 9.63
CA ASP A 77 -17.79 -6.64 9.33
C ASP A 77 -17.76 -6.12 7.89
N ALA A 78 -16.56 -5.83 7.37
CA ALA A 78 -16.33 -5.49 5.97
C ALA A 78 -16.39 -6.69 4.99
N GLY A 79 -16.56 -7.91 5.50
CA GLY A 79 -16.64 -9.15 4.73
C GLY A 79 -15.31 -9.62 4.12
N LEU A 80 -14.17 -9.14 4.63
CA LEU A 80 -12.84 -9.41 4.10
C LEU A 80 -12.20 -10.67 4.69
N ILE A 81 -12.57 -10.99 5.92
CA ILE A 81 -12.14 -12.20 6.62
C ILE A 81 -13.32 -12.91 7.28
N THR A 82 -13.14 -14.19 7.54
CA THR A 82 -13.87 -14.89 8.60
C THR A 82 -13.05 -14.80 9.88
N TYR A 83 -13.71 -14.52 10.99
CA TYR A 83 -13.09 -14.36 12.30
C TYR A 83 -13.94 -15.06 13.35
N ASN A 84 -13.47 -16.23 13.80
CA ASN A 84 -14.22 -17.09 14.72
C ASN A 84 -13.49 -17.15 16.05
N ILE A 85 -14.08 -16.58 17.10
CA ILE A 85 -13.51 -16.61 18.45
C ILE A 85 -13.68 -18.00 19.04
N VAL A 86 -12.56 -18.64 19.38
CA VAL A 86 -12.52 -19.95 20.05
C VAL A 86 -12.58 -19.75 21.56
N ARG A 87 -11.83 -18.77 22.08
CA ARG A 87 -11.75 -18.47 23.51
C ARG A 87 -11.36 -17.02 23.72
N ARG A 88 -11.93 -16.38 24.73
CA ARG A 88 -11.53 -15.05 25.20
C ARG A 88 -11.06 -15.14 26.64
N ASP A 89 -9.86 -14.62 26.89
CA ASP A 89 -9.27 -14.47 28.21
C ASP A 89 -9.23 -12.98 28.61
N SER A 90 -8.71 -12.67 29.80
CA SER A 90 -8.70 -11.30 30.33
C SER A 90 -7.81 -10.32 29.55
N THR A 91 -6.88 -10.81 28.75
CA THR A 91 -5.90 -9.98 28.00
C THR A 91 -5.79 -10.32 26.52
N SER A 92 -6.38 -11.44 26.08
CA SER A 92 -6.24 -11.94 24.71
C SER A 92 -7.48 -12.70 24.22
N VAL A 93 -7.53 -12.91 22.92
CA VAL A 93 -8.56 -13.70 22.22
C VAL A 93 -7.85 -14.72 21.35
N ARG A 94 -8.17 -16.00 21.56
CA ARG A 94 -7.82 -17.07 20.64
C ARG A 94 -8.94 -17.24 19.63
N SER A 95 -8.58 -17.28 18.35
CA SER A 95 -9.53 -17.29 17.25
C SER A 95 -8.96 -17.98 16.02
N THR A 96 -9.84 -18.35 15.10
CA THR A 96 -9.46 -18.77 13.74
C THR A 96 -9.77 -17.65 12.76
N VAL A 97 -8.77 -17.27 11.94
CA VAL A 97 -8.86 -16.21 10.92
C VAL A 97 -8.62 -16.80 9.54
N CYS A 98 -9.51 -16.53 8.58
CA CYS A 98 -9.27 -16.88 7.17
C CYS A 98 -9.73 -15.74 6.25
N LEU A 99 -8.99 -15.47 5.17
CA LEU A 99 -9.46 -14.57 4.11
C LEU A 99 -10.73 -15.12 3.44
N THR A 100 -11.72 -14.26 3.22
CA THR A 100 -12.86 -14.58 2.33
C THR A 100 -12.42 -14.50 0.86
N GLU A 101 -13.29 -14.92 -0.07
CA GLU A 101 -13.03 -14.71 -1.50
C GLU A 101 -12.85 -13.23 -1.85
N LYS A 102 -13.60 -12.33 -1.19
CA LYS A 102 -13.42 -10.88 -1.31
C LYS A 102 -12.03 -10.47 -0.80
N GLY A 103 -11.63 -10.94 0.39
CA GLY A 103 -10.31 -10.64 0.95
C GLY A 103 -9.15 -11.12 0.07
N LYS A 104 -9.27 -12.31 -0.53
CA LYS A 104 -8.25 -12.91 -1.41
C LYS A 104 -7.99 -12.09 -2.68
N GLN A 105 -8.94 -11.26 -3.13
CA GLN A 105 -8.73 -10.36 -4.28
C GLN A 105 -7.61 -9.34 -4.04
N TYR A 106 -7.34 -9.03 -2.77
CA TYR A 106 -6.32 -8.08 -2.36
C TYR A 106 -4.99 -8.75 -2.01
N LEU A 107 -4.82 -10.05 -2.23
CA LEU A 107 -3.50 -10.68 -2.09
C LEU A 107 -2.49 -10.00 -3.02
N ILE A 108 -1.36 -9.58 -2.49
CA ILE A 108 -0.39 -8.76 -3.22
C ILE A 108 0.11 -9.47 -4.49
N GLU A 109 0.21 -10.80 -4.47
CA GLU A 109 0.62 -11.63 -5.62
C GLU A 109 -0.27 -11.47 -6.87
N ARG A 110 -1.49 -10.94 -6.70
CA ARG A 110 -2.40 -10.62 -7.81
C ARG A 110 -2.10 -9.26 -8.46
N HIS A 111 -1.31 -8.43 -7.79
CA HIS A 111 -1.00 -7.05 -8.16
C HIS A 111 0.47 -6.85 -8.56
N ILE A 112 1.32 -7.86 -8.37
CA ILE A 112 2.73 -7.87 -8.78
C ILE A 112 3.13 -9.19 -9.45
N SER A 113 3.88 -9.10 -10.54
CA SER A 113 4.41 -10.25 -11.26
C SER A 113 5.75 -10.73 -10.68
N GLY A 114 5.96 -12.04 -10.56
CA GLY A 114 7.28 -12.64 -10.24
C GLY A 114 7.62 -12.75 -8.75
N PHE A 115 6.70 -12.39 -7.87
CA PHE A 115 6.94 -12.25 -6.44
C PHE A 115 6.68 -13.51 -5.59
N HIS A 116 6.38 -14.62 -6.27
CA HIS A 116 5.81 -15.82 -5.66
C HIS A 116 6.71 -16.57 -4.65
N PRO A 117 8.05 -16.65 -4.77
CA PRO A 117 8.82 -17.58 -3.94
C PRO A 117 8.80 -17.29 -2.43
N ILE A 118 8.93 -16.03 -2.02
CA ILE A 118 9.08 -15.65 -0.61
C ILE A 118 7.72 -15.61 0.10
N ILE A 119 6.67 -15.06 -0.53
CA ILE A 119 5.31 -15.16 0.01
C ILE A 119 4.93 -16.63 0.20
N ASN A 120 5.18 -17.48 -0.80
CA ASN A 120 4.85 -18.89 -0.69
C ASN A 120 5.64 -19.59 0.43
N ALA A 121 6.83 -19.10 0.78
CA ALA A 121 7.56 -19.58 1.94
C ALA A 121 6.89 -19.13 3.26
N TRP A 122 6.47 -17.86 3.36
CA TRP A 122 5.79 -17.32 4.54
C TRP A 122 4.41 -17.93 4.77
N ARG A 123 3.61 -18.08 3.71
CA ARG A 123 2.31 -18.76 3.75
C ARG A 123 2.43 -20.18 4.31
N ARG A 124 3.47 -20.93 3.89
CA ARG A 124 3.69 -22.32 4.32
C ARG A 124 4.24 -22.45 5.74
N ARG A 125 5.08 -21.51 6.19
CA ARG A 125 5.76 -21.60 7.50
C ARG A 125 5.02 -20.90 8.63
N GLU A 126 4.45 -19.73 8.34
CA GLU A 126 3.98 -18.78 9.35
C GLU A 126 2.46 -18.51 9.26
N GLN A 127 1.77 -19.16 8.32
CA GLN A 127 0.35 -18.89 8.00
C GLN A 127 0.07 -17.41 7.70
N LEU A 128 1.05 -16.71 7.12
CA LEU A 128 0.94 -15.30 6.76
C LEU A 128 0.48 -15.13 5.32
N GLU A 129 -0.52 -14.26 5.14
CA GLU A 129 -0.96 -13.75 3.85
C GLU A 129 -0.57 -12.28 3.71
N VAL A 130 -0.10 -11.88 2.53
CA VAL A 130 0.30 -10.49 2.28
C VAL A 130 -0.80 -9.80 1.47
N VAL A 131 -1.44 -8.82 2.08
CA VAL A 131 -2.65 -8.15 1.56
C VAL A 131 -2.32 -6.72 1.17
N LEU A 132 -2.63 -6.33 -0.07
CA LEU A 132 -2.55 -4.96 -0.56
C LEU A 132 -3.55 -4.06 0.19
N VAL A 133 -3.05 -2.98 0.76
CA VAL A 133 -3.81 -2.01 1.55
C VAL A 133 -3.90 -0.63 0.91
N ALA A 134 -2.95 -0.27 0.06
CA ALA A 134 -3.04 0.90 -0.81
C ALA A 134 -2.13 0.75 -2.03
N LYS A 135 -2.42 1.52 -3.08
CA LYS A 135 -1.57 1.69 -4.26
C LYS A 135 -1.35 3.16 -4.56
N GLU A 136 -0.13 3.52 -4.91
CA GLU A 136 0.16 4.86 -5.39
C GLU A 136 -0.50 5.12 -6.75
N LYS A 137 -1.19 6.25 -6.84
CA LYS A 137 -1.77 6.78 -8.07
C LYS A 137 -1.23 8.17 -8.36
N PHE A 138 -1.17 8.47 -9.65
CA PHE A 138 -0.71 9.74 -10.16
C PHE A 138 -1.77 10.34 -11.08
N ASP A 139 -2.26 11.53 -10.71
CA ASP A 139 -3.00 12.41 -11.60
C ASP A 139 -2.01 13.35 -12.28
N LEU A 140 -2.12 13.49 -13.60
CA LEU A 140 -1.14 14.20 -14.41
C LEU A 140 -1.73 15.48 -14.98
N GLU A 141 -1.05 16.58 -14.76
CA GLU A 141 -1.29 17.86 -15.43
C GLU A 141 -0.11 18.16 -16.36
N ILE A 142 -0.40 18.42 -17.63
CA ILE A 142 0.62 18.71 -18.65
C ILE A 142 0.44 20.16 -19.09
N HIS A 143 1.49 20.95 -18.92
CA HIS A 143 1.56 22.33 -19.40
C HIS A 143 2.53 22.40 -20.58
N PRO A 144 2.06 22.77 -21.78
CA PRO A 144 2.95 23.05 -22.89
C PRO A 144 3.83 24.27 -22.54
N SER A 145 5.10 24.24 -22.95
CA SER A 145 5.95 25.44 -22.89
C SER A 145 5.80 26.26 -24.18
N ASP A 146 6.47 27.41 -24.25
CA ASP A 146 6.54 28.24 -25.45
C ASP A 146 7.22 27.52 -26.64
N THR A 147 7.87 26.38 -26.40
CA THR A 147 8.45 25.53 -27.45
C THR A 147 7.69 24.20 -27.57
N THR A 148 7.58 23.67 -28.79
CA THR A 148 6.89 22.40 -29.08
C THR A 148 7.63 21.15 -28.57
N GLU A 149 8.86 21.33 -28.08
CA GLU A 149 9.80 20.26 -27.73
C GLU A 149 9.95 20.06 -26.22
N ILE A 150 9.53 21.03 -25.39
CA ILE A 150 9.64 20.97 -23.93
C ILE A 150 8.25 21.06 -23.29
N TYR A 151 7.98 20.16 -22.34
CA TYR A 151 6.74 20.11 -21.57
C TYR A 151 7.05 20.13 -20.08
N HIS A 152 6.30 20.96 -19.35
CA HIS A 152 6.33 20.98 -17.89
C HIS A 152 5.10 20.25 -17.36
N CYS A 153 5.32 19.28 -16.47
CA CYS A 153 4.24 18.45 -15.96
C CYS A 153 4.20 18.53 -14.44
N LYS A 154 3.00 18.55 -13.89
CA LYS A 154 2.75 18.32 -12.47
C LYS A 154 2.12 16.95 -12.30
N VAL A 155 2.70 16.16 -11.41
CA VAL A 155 2.22 14.83 -11.08
C VAL A 155 1.73 14.87 -9.64
N HIS A 156 0.42 14.85 -9.47
CA HIS A 156 -0.22 14.83 -8.17
C HIS A 156 -0.28 13.38 -7.69
N ARG A 157 0.46 13.04 -6.64
CA ARG A 157 0.35 11.72 -6.02
C ARG A 157 -0.88 11.70 -5.13
N LYS A 158 -1.65 10.61 -5.22
CA LYS A 158 -2.62 10.20 -4.21
C LYS A 158 -2.49 8.70 -3.92
N LEU A 159 -3.08 8.24 -2.83
CA LEU A 159 -3.19 6.82 -2.52
C LEU A 159 -4.57 6.31 -2.91
N GLU A 160 -4.63 5.18 -3.61
CA GLU A 160 -5.84 4.36 -3.73
C GLU A 160 -5.85 3.38 -2.55
N ILE A 161 -6.64 3.67 -1.52
CA ILE A 161 -6.83 2.78 -0.37
C ILE A 161 -7.71 1.58 -0.73
N THR A 162 -7.45 0.41 -0.13
CA THR A 162 -8.28 -0.78 -0.29
C THR A 162 -9.28 -0.92 0.86
N PRO A 163 -10.33 -1.75 0.72
CA PRO A 163 -11.33 -1.96 1.78
C PRO A 163 -10.77 -2.43 3.12
N PHE A 164 -9.56 -3.01 3.16
CA PHE A 164 -8.91 -3.37 4.42
C PHE A 164 -8.61 -2.15 5.28
N ILE A 165 -8.17 -1.05 4.67
CA ILE A 165 -7.88 0.20 5.38
C ILE A 165 -9.14 1.04 5.60
N GLU A 166 -10.07 1.03 4.64
CA GLU A 166 -11.39 1.64 4.83
C GLU A 166 -12.12 1.07 6.05
N ALA A 167 -12.03 -0.25 6.26
CA ALA A 167 -12.62 -0.92 7.41
C ALA A 167 -12.06 -0.42 8.76
N LEU A 168 -10.86 0.14 8.79
CA LEU A 168 -10.24 0.74 9.99
C LEU A 168 -10.61 2.21 10.19
N GLY A 169 -11.49 2.77 9.36
CA GLY A 169 -11.96 4.14 9.48
C GLY A 169 -11.18 5.16 8.64
N ALA A 170 -10.52 4.74 7.56
CA ALA A 170 -9.99 5.68 6.59
C ALA A 170 -11.11 6.57 6.05
N THR A 171 -10.83 7.87 5.95
CA THR A 171 -11.89 8.90 5.76
C THR A 171 -12.02 9.35 4.32
N GLY A 172 -11.19 8.82 3.42
CA GLY A 172 -11.12 9.20 2.01
C GLY A 172 -10.25 10.43 1.75
N LYS A 173 -9.70 11.06 2.80
CA LYS A 173 -8.68 12.12 2.67
C LYS A 173 -7.38 11.59 2.04
N GLU A 174 -7.13 10.29 2.17
CA GLU A 174 -6.00 9.57 1.60
C GLU A 174 -6.06 9.50 0.06
N ASN A 175 -7.26 9.66 -0.52
CA ASN A 175 -7.46 9.78 -1.96
C ASN A 175 -7.20 11.21 -2.49
N GLN A 176 -6.91 12.18 -1.62
CA GLN A 176 -6.53 13.53 -2.03
C GLN A 176 -5.04 13.59 -2.40
N PRO A 177 -4.66 14.47 -3.34
CA PRO A 177 -3.25 14.72 -3.60
C PRO A 177 -2.48 15.08 -2.34
N ASP A 178 -1.37 14.39 -2.08
CA ASP A 178 -0.56 14.59 -0.88
C ASP A 178 0.87 15.04 -1.12
N TYR A 179 1.31 15.07 -2.38
CA TYR A 179 2.44 15.85 -2.84
C TYR A 179 2.41 15.98 -4.38
N VAL A 180 3.15 16.95 -4.91
CA VAL A 180 3.27 17.20 -6.35
C VAL A 180 4.71 17.02 -6.83
N ARG A 181 4.92 16.20 -7.87
CA ARG A 181 6.21 16.09 -8.58
C ARG A 181 6.20 17.00 -9.79
N LYS A 182 7.18 17.89 -9.91
CA LYS A 182 7.40 18.67 -11.14
C LYS A 182 8.37 17.94 -12.05
N LEU A 183 7.91 17.62 -13.26
CA LEU A 183 8.72 16.96 -14.29
C LEU A 183 8.91 17.88 -15.49
N ARG A 184 10.11 17.83 -16.08
CA ARG A 184 10.38 18.37 -17.42
C ARG A 184 10.49 17.20 -18.37
N VAL A 185 9.76 17.23 -19.47
CA VAL A 185 9.91 16.27 -20.57
C VAL A 185 10.47 16.97 -21.79
N ASP A 186 11.60 16.48 -22.26
CA ASP A 186 12.31 16.98 -23.42
C ASP A 186 12.18 15.97 -24.58
N LEU A 187 11.55 16.41 -25.68
CA LEU A 187 11.27 15.60 -26.87
C LEU A 187 12.30 15.77 -27.98
N ASN A 188 13.41 16.47 -27.75
CA ASN A 188 14.45 16.71 -28.76
C ASN A 188 15.01 15.40 -29.33
N ASN A 189 15.00 14.32 -28.55
CA ASN A 189 15.19 12.96 -29.05
C ASN A 189 13.83 12.25 -29.19
N LYS A 190 13.33 12.13 -30.43
CA LYS A 190 12.03 11.52 -30.74
C LYS A 190 11.98 10.02 -30.41
N GLU A 191 13.12 9.33 -30.37
CA GLU A 191 13.19 7.90 -30.01
C GLU A 191 13.22 7.68 -28.50
N TYR A 192 13.87 8.60 -27.75
CA TYR A 192 14.01 8.52 -26.30
C TYR A 192 13.71 9.88 -25.65
N PRO A 193 12.43 10.21 -25.39
CA PRO A 193 12.07 11.42 -24.68
C PRO A 193 12.70 11.41 -23.28
N MET A 194 13.44 12.46 -22.94
CA MET A 194 14.10 12.60 -21.64
C MET A 194 13.12 13.17 -20.62
N VAL A 195 12.92 12.46 -19.51
CA VAL A 195 12.15 12.95 -18.37
C VAL A 195 13.13 13.31 -17.26
N THR A 196 13.16 14.59 -16.87
CA THR A 196 14.02 15.11 -15.80
C THR A 196 13.16 15.57 -14.64
N TYR A 197 13.56 15.16 -13.43
CA TYR A 197 12.93 15.60 -12.20
C TYR A 197 13.38 17.02 -11.84
N ILE A 198 12.43 17.89 -11.54
CA ILE A 198 12.74 19.29 -11.22
C ILE A 198 12.61 19.55 -9.71
N GLU A 199 11.50 19.12 -9.09
CA GLU A 199 11.19 19.51 -7.70
C GLU A 199 10.07 18.63 -7.10
N MET A 200 10.06 18.49 -5.76
CA MET A 200 8.94 17.96 -4.99
C MET A 200 8.32 19.06 -4.14
N GLU A 201 7.01 19.25 -4.23
CA GLU A 201 6.25 20.15 -3.36
C GLU A 201 5.31 19.32 -2.47
N PRO A 202 5.32 19.51 -1.14
CA PRO A 202 4.35 18.90 -0.24
C PRO A 202 2.93 19.47 -0.41
#